data_AF-A0A7G9GNL1-F1
#
_entry.id   AF-A0A7G9GNL1-F1
#
_cell.length_a   1.000
_cell.length_b   1.000
_cell.length_c   1.000
_cell.angle_alpha   90.00
_cell.angle_beta   90.00
_cell.angle_gamma   90.00
#
_symmetry.space_group_name_H-M   'P 1'
#
loop_
_entity.id
_entity.type
_entity.pdbx_description
1 polymer ?
#
loop_
_entity_poly.entity_id
_entity_poly.type
_entity_poly.pdbx_seq_one_letter_code
_entity_poly.pdbx_strand_id
1 'polypeptide(L)' 'MMFRRLKRLYDDGRLDKDGVLFYYNHGLLNAEEYKEITGEKAPKKV' A
#
# COMPACT_ATOMS: atom_id res chain seq x y z
N MET A 1 -13.04 4.43 -4.02
CA MET A 1 -11.63 4.29 -4.42
C MET A 1 -10.88 3.52 -3.34
N MET A 2 -10.34 2.34 -3.67
CA MET A 2 -9.67 1.40 -2.75
C MET A 2 -8.46 2.04 -2.03
N PHE A 3 -7.74 2.89 -2.75
CA PHE A 3 -6.57 3.65 -2.28
C PHE A 3 -6.79 4.42 -0.97
N ARG A 4 -7.81 5.29 -0.91
CA ARG A 4 -8.09 6.13 0.28
C ARG A 4 -8.39 5.30 1.52
N ARG A 5 -8.96 4.10 1.33
CA ARG A 5 -9.26 3.18 2.43
C ARG A 5 -7.98 2.55 2.97
N LEU A 6 -7.09 2.09 2.08
CA LEU A 6 -5.79 1.52 2.46
C LEU A 6 -4.88 2.57 3.12
N LYS A 7 -4.82 3.78 2.56
CA LYS A 7 -4.10 4.90 3.17
C LYS A 7 -4.60 5.19 4.59
N ARG A 8 -5.92 5.28 4.78
CA ARG A 8 -6.51 5.52 6.10
C ARG A 8 -6.19 4.40 7.08
N LEU A 9 -6.27 3.14 6.65
CA LEU A 9 -5.91 2.01 7.52
C LEU A 9 -4.44 2.03 7.93
N TYR A 10 -3.56 2.46 7.03
CA TYR A 10 -2.13 2.61 7.31
C TYR A 10 -1.86 3.78 8.27
N ASP A 11 -2.45 4.95 8.02
CA ASP A 11 -2.40 6.12 8.91
C ASP A 11 -2.97 5.81 10.31
N ASP A 12 -4.04 5.00 10.40
CA ASP A 12 -4.65 4.55 11.65
C ASP A 12 -3.84 3.44 12.36
N GLY A 13 -2.72 2.97 11.79
CA GLY A 13 -1.92 1.87 12.33
C GLY A 13 -2.62 0.50 12.30
N ARG A 14 -3.70 0.37 11.53
CA ARG A 14 -4.46 -0.88 11.35
C ARG A 14 -3.95 -1.71 10.17
N LEU A 15 -3.05 -1.15 9.37
CA LEU A 15 -2.44 -1.78 8.21
C LEU A 15 -0.95 -1.46 8.21
N ASP A 16 -0.13 -2.49 8.36
CA ASP A 16 1.32 -2.35 8.27
C ASP A 16 1.81 -2.37 6.82
N LYS A 17 3.09 -2.06 6.61
CA LYS A 17 3.72 -2.05 5.28
C LYS A 17 3.57 -3.37 4.54
N ASP A 18 3.70 -4.51 5.23
CA ASP A 18 3.48 -5.84 4.63
C ASP A 18 2.05 -6.02 4.12
N GLY A 19 1.08 -5.47 4.85
CA GLY A 19 -0.31 -5.44 4.40
C GLY A 19 -0.46 -4.60 3.13
N VAL A 20 0.14 -3.42 3.07
CA VAL A 20 0.14 -2.58 1.85
C VAL A 20 0.84 -3.30 0.68
N LEU A 21 1.94 -4.02 0.96
CA LEU A 21 2.67 -4.80 -0.03
C LEU A 21 1.83 -5.93 -0.60
N PHE A 22 1.03 -6.62 0.22
CA PHE A 22 0.06 -7.62 -0.24
C PHE A 22 -0.89 -7.03 -1.30
N TYR A 23 -1.48 -5.86 -1.03
CA TYR A 23 -2.37 -5.20 -2.00
C TYR A 23 -1.63 -4.78 -3.29
N TYR A 24 -0.37 -4.33 -3.19
CA TYR A 24 0.45 -4.02 -4.36
C TYR A 24 0.76 -5.25 -5.21
N ASN A 25 1.15 -6.37 -4.59
CA ASN A 25 1.44 -7.62 -5.29
C ASN A 25 0.19 -8.19 -5.97
N HIS A 26 -0.98 -8.06 -5.34
CA HIS A 26 -2.26 -8.46 -5.93
C HIS A 26 -2.79 -7.50 -7.02
N GLY A 27 -2.05 -6.43 -7.35
CA GLY A 27 -2.45 -5.48 -8.38
C GLY A 27 -3.60 -4.54 -7.97
N LEU A 28 -3.92 -4.49 -6.67
CA LEU A 28 -4.91 -3.57 -6.09
C LEU A 28 -4.32 -2.18 -5.80
N LEU A 29 -2.99 -2.07 -5.79
CA LEU A 29 -2.25 -0.82 -5.75
C LEU A 29 -1.21 -0.78 -6.87
N ASN A 30 -0.98 0.41 -7.41
CA ASN A 30 0.18 0.69 -8.25
C ASN A 30 1.39 1.15 -7.42
N ALA A 31 2.54 1.35 -8.07
CA ALA A 31 3.79 1.70 -7.37
C ALA A 31 3.77 3.11 -6.77
N GLU A 32 3.03 4.05 -7.38
CA GLU A 32 2.86 5.40 -6.88
C GLU A 32 1.98 5.42 -5.63
N GLU A 33 0.88 4.67 -5.65
CA GLU A 33 -0.03 4.52 -4.51
C GLU A 33 0.66 3.84 -3.32
N TYR A 34 1.44 2.78 -3.57
CA TYR A 34 2.25 2.15 -2.52
C TYR A 34 3.22 3.16 -1.89
N LYS A 35 3.90 3.96 -2.72
CA LYS A 35 4.84 4.98 -2.25
C LYS A 35 4.13 6.09 -1.48
N GLU A 36 2.93 6.50 -1.89
CA GLU A 36 2.15 7.51 -1.19
C GLU A 36 1.68 7.02 0.19
N ILE A 37 1.36 5.74 0.33
CA ILE A 37 0.94 5.15 1.61
C ILE A 37 2.14 4.93 2.53
N THR A 38 3.20 4.27 2.04
CA THR A 38 4.30 3.78 2.88
C THR A 38 5.48 4.75 2.99
N GLY A 39 5.56 5.73 2.10
CA GLY A 39 6.73 6.61 1.91
C GLY A 39 7.90 5.95 1.19
N GLU A 40 7.83 4.65 0.89
CA GLU A 40 8.94 3.88 0.34
C GLU A 40 8.71 3.49 -1.12
N LYS A 41 9.80 3.22 -1.83
CA LYS A 41 9.71 2.69 -3.20
C LYS A 41 9.14 1.28 -3.13
N ALA A 42 8.10 1.01 -3.92
CA ALA A 42 7.53 -0.33 -4.02
C ALA A 42 8.61 -1.34 -4.41
N PRO A 43 8.73 -2.46 -3.69
CA PRO A 43 9.64 -3.54 -4.07
C PRO A 43 9.18 -4.16 -5.39
N LYS A 44 10.04 -4.95 -6.05
CA LYS A 44 9.63 -5.72 -7.23
C LYS A 44 8.45 -6.62 -6.85
N LYS A 45 7.40 -6.62 -7.67
CA LYS A 45 6.30 -7.59 -7.55
C LYS A 45 6.92 -8.99 -7.54
N VAL A 46 6.61 -9.73 -6.48
CA VAL A 46 7.01 -11.14 -6.31
C VAL A 46 6.02 -12.02 -7.05
#